data_AF-A0A7C6HMH5-F1
#
_entry.id   AF-A0A7C6HMH5-F1
#
_cell.length_a   1.000
_cell.length_b   1.000
_cell.length_c   1.000
_cell.angle_alpha   90.00
_cell.angle_beta   90.00
_cell.angle_gamma   90.00
#
_symmetry.space_group_name_H-M   'P 1'
#
loop_
_entity.id
_entity.type
_entity.pdbx_description
1 polymer ?
#
loop_
_entity_poly.entity_id
_entity_poly.type
_entity_poly.pdbx_seq_one_letter_code
_entity_poly.pdbx_strand_id
1 'polypeptide(L)'
;MIRTMRSKSKNFLSIALALIMLMVLIPQNVHAATAHEIQNQINNIQGLSASRSGNTVTVTGTRSNYNESLSLDLNNNVRVIWLATLTAGSSLRDPLIEITGSGTFEVGNNGEIAAQDREAIKGSSTSCKIVVSGGLVSSTSNNSNYPVIYLSSSGNTGENLTISGGRVEAKGTTQALSSSGTVKVTGGEVLANQGAAIRLNGSSAKAEVSGGLVFAYGTQIVGTSSSNRNVI
;
A
#
# COMPACT_ATOMS: atom_id res chain seq x y z
N MET A 1 -8.97 -23.25 63.64
CA MET A 1 -7.68 -23.75 63.11
C MET A 1 -7.47 -23.15 61.72
N ILE A 2 -6.83 -21.97 61.63
CA ILE A 2 -6.64 -21.23 60.37
C ILE A 2 -5.28 -21.65 59.79
N ARG A 3 -5.31 -22.50 58.76
CA ARG A 3 -4.11 -23.00 58.08
C ARG A 3 -3.54 -21.88 57.20
N THR A 4 -2.40 -21.33 57.62
CA THR A 4 -1.64 -20.28 56.95
C THR A 4 -1.13 -20.74 55.57
N MET A 5 -1.85 -20.40 54.50
CA MET A 5 -1.44 -20.61 53.10
C MET A 5 -0.48 -19.53 52.58
N ARG A 6 0.52 -19.10 53.37
CA ARG A 6 1.34 -17.91 53.03
C ARG A 6 2.61 -18.21 52.21
N SER A 7 2.89 -19.48 51.89
CA SER A 7 4.15 -19.89 51.24
C SER A 7 4.02 -20.12 49.72
N LYS A 8 2.86 -20.58 49.22
CA LYS A 8 2.70 -20.99 47.81
C LYS A 8 2.62 -19.83 46.80
N SER A 9 2.26 -18.62 47.23
CA SER A 9 2.06 -17.48 46.32
C SER A 9 3.37 -16.85 45.82
N LYS A 10 4.46 -16.93 46.60
CA LYS A 10 5.75 -16.34 46.20
C LYS A 10 6.41 -17.09 45.04
N ASN A 11 6.25 -18.41 44.99
CA ASN A 11 6.80 -19.24 43.92
C ASN A 11 6.04 -19.02 42.60
N PHE A 12 4.73 -18.77 42.68
CA PHE A 12 3.91 -18.52 41.50
C PHE A 12 4.26 -17.19 40.81
N LEU A 13 4.52 -16.14 41.59
CA LEU A 13 4.92 -14.84 41.05
C LEU A 13 6.30 -14.89 40.36
N SER A 14 7.25 -15.63 40.93
CA SER A 14 8.58 -15.80 40.33
C SER A 14 8.54 -16.56 39.00
N ILE A 15 7.73 -17.62 38.92
CA ILE A 15 7.55 -18.41 37.69
C ILE A 15 6.84 -17.57 36.60
N ALA A 16 5.81 -16.80 36.97
CA ALA A 16 5.12 -15.92 36.03
C ALA A 16 6.04 -14.83 35.47
N LEU A 17 6.89 -14.23 36.31
CA LEU A 17 7.86 -13.22 35.88
C LEU A 17 8.95 -13.81 34.97
N ALA A 18 9.42 -15.03 35.26
CA ALA A 18 10.37 -15.75 34.41
C ALA A 18 9.77 -16.10 33.04
N LEU A 19 8.49 -16.47 32.97
CA LEU A 19 7.80 -16.76 31.71
C LEU A 19 7.58 -15.49 30.86
N ILE A 20 7.25 -14.36 31.49
CA ILE A 20 7.14 -13.06 30.79
C ILE A 20 8.51 -12.66 30.22
N MET A 21 9.59 -12.79 31.00
CA MET A 21 10.95 -12.52 30.54
C MET A 21 11.37 -13.46 29.40
N LEU A 22 10.98 -14.73 29.44
CA LEU A 22 11.26 -15.69 28.37
C LEU A 22 10.53 -15.32 27.06
N MET A 23 9.31 -14.79 27.14
CA MET A 23 8.57 -14.32 25.97
C MET A 23 9.12 -13.04 25.35
N VAL A 24 9.79 -12.17 26.15
CA VAL A 24 10.51 -10.99 25.64
C VAL A 24 11.80 -11.37 24.91
N LEU A 25 12.37 -12.53 25.21
CA LEU A 25 13.62 -13.02 24.61
C LEU A 25 13.42 -13.83 23.32
N ILE A 26 12.18 -14.12 22.92
CA ILE A 26 11.93 -14.77 21.63
C ILE A 26 12.10 -13.70 20.54
N PRO A 27 13.07 -13.83 19.62
CA PRO A 27 13.20 -12.92 18.50
C PRO A 27 11.90 -12.93 17.70
N GLN A 28 11.19 -11.81 17.70
CA GLN A 28 10.05 -11.60 16.82
C GLN A 28 10.63 -11.38 15.42
N ASN A 29 10.83 -12.45 14.66
CA ASN A 29 11.22 -12.38 13.26
C ASN A 29 10.03 -11.84 12.44
N VAL A 30 9.82 -10.53 12.48
CA VAL A 30 9.02 -9.83 11.47
C VAL A 30 9.93 -9.72 10.24
N HIS A 31 9.97 -10.78 9.43
CA HIS A 31 10.89 -10.88 8.30
C HIS A 31 10.33 -10.13 7.09
N ALA A 32 10.39 -8.80 7.11
CA ALA A 32 10.21 -8.04 5.87
C ALA A 32 11.40 -8.29 4.93
N ALA A 33 11.16 -8.23 3.62
CA ALA A 33 12.15 -8.63 2.62
C ALA A 33 13.21 -7.55 2.38
N THR A 34 14.45 -7.99 2.24
CA THR A 34 15.59 -7.16 1.83
C THR A 34 15.49 -6.77 0.36
N ALA A 35 16.19 -5.71 -0.05
CA ALA A 35 16.24 -5.31 -1.46
C ALA A 35 16.77 -6.42 -2.38
N HIS A 36 17.63 -7.32 -1.87
CA HIS A 36 18.12 -8.46 -2.65
C HIS A 36 17.03 -9.49 -2.91
N GLU A 37 16.22 -9.82 -1.91
CA GLU A 37 15.09 -10.75 -2.06
C GLU A 37 14.03 -10.18 -3.02
N ILE A 38 13.70 -8.89 -2.89
CA ILE A 38 12.79 -8.21 -3.81
C ILE A 38 13.32 -8.23 -5.26
N GLN A 39 14.62 -7.97 -5.46
CA GLN A 39 15.24 -8.08 -6.79
C GLN A 39 15.09 -9.50 -7.36
N ASN A 40 15.40 -10.53 -6.58
CA ASN A 40 15.32 -11.93 -7.02
C ASN A 40 13.87 -12.32 -7.35
N GLN A 41 12.91 -11.93 -6.50
CA GLN A 41 11.49 -12.19 -6.72
C GLN A 41 11.01 -11.60 -8.06
N ILE A 42 11.37 -10.34 -8.35
CA ILE A 42 10.93 -9.67 -9.59
C ILE A 42 11.62 -10.27 -10.82
N ASN A 43 12.90 -10.64 -10.74
CA ASN A 43 13.61 -11.30 -11.84
C ASN A 43 13.06 -12.68 -12.21
N ASN A 44 12.29 -13.32 -11.32
CA ASN A 44 11.60 -14.57 -11.61
C ASN A 44 10.33 -14.37 -12.47
N ILE A 45 9.88 -13.13 -12.67
CA ILE A 45 8.71 -12.81 -13.49
C ILE A 45 9.17 -12.57 -14.93
N GLN A 46 8.78 -13.45 -15.85
CA GLN A 46 9.14 -13.31 -17.27
C GLN A 46 8.71 -11.94 -17.82
N GLY A 47 9.64 -11.27 -18.52
CA GLY A 47 9.41 -9.97 -19.14
C GLY A 47 9.74 -8.78 -18.25
N LEU A 48 9.98 -9.01 -16.95
CA LEU A 48 10.48 -8.00 -16.02
C LEU A 48 11.96 -8.21 -15.72
N SER A 49 12.64 -7.13 -15.38
CA SER A 49 14.02 -7.14 -14.89
C SER A 49 14.17 -6.14 -13.76
N ALA A 50 14.80 -6.57 -12.67
CA ALA A 50 15.12 -5.78 -11.51
C ALA A 50 16.64 -5.65 -11.33
N SER A 51 17.10 -4.41 -11.20
CA SER A 51 18.47 -4.08 -10.80
C SER A 51 18.45 -3.44 -9.41
N ARG A 52 19.55 -3.56 -8.66
CA ARG A 52 19.64 -3.04 -7.29
C ARG A 52 20.86 -2.14 -7.14
N SER A 53 20.65 -1.01 -6.45
CA SER A 53 21.71 -0.12 -5.98
C SER A 53 21.45 0.20 -4.50
N GLY A 54 22.29 -0.32 -3.61
CA GLY A 54 22.04 -0.29 -2.17
C GLY A 54 20.73 -1.00 -1.80
N ASN A 55 19.82 -0.25 -1.15
CA ASN A 55 18.47 -0.70 -0.79
C ASN A 55 17.39 -0.28 -1.80
N THR A 56 17.78 0.29 -2.94
CA THR A 56 16.85 0.65 -4.01
C THR A 56 16.84 -0.43 -5.09
N VAL A 57 15.65 -0.92 -5.45
CA VAL A 57 15.42 -1.83 -6.57
C VAL A 57 14.74 -1.04 -7.69
N THR A 58 15.31 -1.05 -8.88
CA THR A 58 14.73 -0.44 -10.08
C THR A 58 14.20 -1.53 -10.99
N VAL A 59 12.92 -1.44 -11.37
CA VAL A 59 12.24 -2.45 -12.18
C VAL A 59 11.97 -1.89 -13.57
N THR A 60 12.28 -2.67 -14.59
CA THR A 60 12.09 -2.33 -16.01
C THR A 60 11.51 -3.54 -16.76
N GLY A 61 11.07 -3.32 -18.00
CA GLY A 61 10.52 -4.36 -18.86
C GLY A 61 9.01 -4.26 -19.03
N THR A 62 8.43 -5.31 -19.59
CA THR A 62 7.00 -5.37 -19.92
C THR A 62 6.47 -6.77 -19.66
N ARG A 63 5.41 -6.86 -18.87
CA ARG A 63 4.67 -8.09 -18.63
C ARG A 63 3.17 -7.82 -18.78
N SER A 64 2.56 -8.43 -19.80
CA SER A 64 1.12 -8.36 -20.04
C SER A 64 0.41 -9.66 -19.72
N ASN A 65 -0.90 -9.57 -19.51
CA ASN A 65 -1.76 -10.70 -19.14
C ASN A 65 -1.25 -11.44 -17.89
N TYR A 66 -0.75 -10.68 -16.91
CA TYR A 66 -0.30 -11.24 -15.63
C TYR A 66 -1.51 -11.63 -14.78
N ASN A 67 -1.62 -12.90 -14.42
CA ASN A 67 -2.80 -13.47 -13.74
C ASN A 67 -2.54 -13.81 -12.27
N GLU A 68 -1.39 -13.40 -11.74
CA GLU A 68 -0.99 -13.62 -10.35
C GLU A 68 -0.90 -12.27 -9.62
N SER A 69 -0.99 -12.30 -8.29
CA SER A 69 -0.71 -11.11 -7.47
C SER A 69 0.79 -11.03 -7.18
N LEU A 70 1.39 -9.86 -7.38
CA LEU A 70 2.76 -9.59 -6.95
C LEU A 70 2.75 -9.03 -5.52
N SER A 71 3.00 -9.89 -4.54
CA SER A 71 3.11 -9.49 -3.13
C SER A 71 4.54 -9.09 -2.77
N LEU A 72 4.76 -7.85 -2.33
CA LEU A 72 6.06 -7.30 -1.96
C LEU A 72 6.06 -6.87 -0.49
N ASP A 73 6.80 -7.58 0.37
CA ASP A 73 6.99 -7.20 1.76
C ASP A 73 8.23 -6.31 1.92
N LEU A 74 8.03 -5.00 1.91
CA LEU A 74 9.14 -4.04 1.85
C LEU A 74 9.63 -3.66 3.26
N ASN A 75 10.89 -3.95 3.57
CA ASN A 75 11.56 -3.41 4.75
C ASN A 75 11.56 -1.86 4.76
N ASN A 76 11.63 -1.26 5.96
CA ASN A 76 11.54 0.20 6.16
C ASN A 76 12.56 1.04 5.37
N ASN A 77 13.66 0.43 4.94
CA ASN A 77 14.75 1.05 4.21
C ASN A 77 14.81 0.64 2.73
N VAL A 78 13.89 -0.22 2.27
CA VAL A 78 13.82 -0.68 0.88
C VAL A 78 12.92 0.26 0.07
N ARG A 79 13.41 0.67 -1.11
CA ARG A 79 12.65 1.43 -2.10
C ARG A 79 12.58 0.64 -3.40
N VAL A 80 11.39 0.45 -3.94
CA VAL A 80 11.18 -0.10 -5.28
C VAL A 80 10.77 1.05 -6.19
N ILE A 81 11.54 1.29 -7.25
CA ILE A 81 11.21 2.24 -8.32
C ILE A 81 10.74 1.42 -9.52
N TRP A 82 9.46 1.53 -9.82
CA TRP A 82 8.79 0.84 -10.90
C TRP A 82 8.78 1.70 -12.16
N LEU A 83 9.57 1.30 -13.16
CA LEU A 83 9.66 1.91 -14.49
C LEU A 83 9.20 0.93 -15.59
N ALA A 84 8.55 -0.17 -15.19
CA ALA A 84 8.10 -1.24 -16.08
C ALA A 84 6.60 -1.12 -16.39
N THR A 85 6.15 -1.82 -17.43
CA THR A 85 4.72 -2.02 -17.71
C THR A 85 4.26 -3.37 -17.18
N LEU A 86 3.25 -3.38 -16.31
CA LEU A 86 2.58 -4.57 -15.83
C LEU A 86 1.08 -4.45 -16.03
N THR A 87 0.50 -5.33 -16.87
CA THR A 87 -0.94 -5.35 -17.12
C THR A 87 -1.55 -6.67 -16.68
N ALA A 88 -2.63 -6.58 -15.89
CA ALA A 88 -3.37 -7.74 -15.42
C ALA A 88 -4.06 -8.44 -16.58
N GLY A 89 -4.13 -9.77 -16.52
CA GLY A 89 -5.09 -10.53 -17.30
C GLY A 89 -6.46 -10.58 -16.61
N SER A 90 -7.46 -11.07 -17.34
CA SER A 90 -8.88 -11.06 -16.93
C SER A 90 -9.22 -12.07 -15.83
N SER A 91 -8.34 -13.01 -15.51
CA SER A 91 -8.58 -14.01 -14.48
C SER A 91 -8.07 -13.61 -13.10
N LEU A 92 -7.38 -12.48 -12.97
CA LEU A 92 -6.85 -12.03 -11.68
C LEU A 92 -8.00 -11.80 -10.67
N ARG A 93 -7.83 -12.31 -9.44
CA ARG A 93 -8.83 -12.19 -8.35
C ARG A 93 -8.32 -11.41 -7.14
N ASP A 94 -7.05 -11.06 -7.15
CA ASP A 94 -6.37 -10.32 -6.09
C ASP A 94 -5.82 -9.00 -6.65
N PRO A 95 -5.34 -8.07 -5.82
CA PRO A 95 -4.63 -6.89 -6.30
C PRO A 95 -3.46 -7.29 -7.20
N LEU A 96 -3.24 -6.53 -8.28
CA LEU A 96 -2.13 -6.80 -9.19
C LEU A 96 -0.78 -6.70 -8.46
N ILE A 97 -0.62 -5.68 -7.62
CA ILE A 97 0.49 -5.54 -6.70
C ILE A 97 -0.05 -5.33 -5.28
N GLU A 98 0.41 -6.14 -4.33
CA GLU A 98 0.15 -5.94 -2.90
C GLU A 98 1.45 -5.58 -2.18
N ILE A 99 1.46 -4.46 -1.46
CA ILE A 99 2.58 -3.97 -0.68
C ILE A 99 2.29 -4.18 0.80
N THR A 100 3.17 -4.94 1.45
CA THR A 100 3.26 -5.07 2.90
C THR A 100 4.57 -4.44 3.42
N GLY A 101 4.75 -4.43 4.74
CA GLY A 101 5.91 -3.80 5.35
C GLY A 101 5.83 -2.27 5.39
N SER A 102 6.99 -1.63 5.51
CA SER A 102 7.14 -0.18 5.80
C SER A 102 8.03 0.55 4.80
N GLY A 103 8.49 -0.15 3.75
CA GLY A 103 9.28 0.43 2.68
C GLY A 103 8.45 1.28 1.72
N THR A 104 9.10 1.72 0.64
CA THR A 104 8.51 2.61 -0.36
C THR A 104 8.37 1.90 -1.70
N PHE A 105 7.17 1.92 -2.25
CA PHE A 105 6.89 1.52 -3.64
C PHE A 105 6.59 2.77 -4.46
N GLU A 106 7.34 3.02 -5.52
CA GLU A 106 7.22 4.20 -6.35
C GLU A 106 6.97 3.84 -7.80
N VAL A 107 5.92 4.42 -8.40
CA VAL A 107 5.67 4.36 -9.84
C VAL A 107 6.32 5.57 -10.49
N GLY A 108 7.53 5.35 -11.02
CA GLY A 108 8.35 6.38 -11.66
C GLY A 108 7.98 6.62 -13.12
N ASN A 109 8.75 7.49 -13.78
CA ASN A 109 8.56 7.80 -15.20
C ASN A 109 8.58 6.53 -16.07
N ASN A 110 7.67 6.43 -17.03
CA ASN A 110 7.45 5.26 -17.89
C ASN A 110 6.94 4.00 -17.17
N GLY A 111 6.76 4.02 -15.84
CA GLY A 111 6.07 2.95 -15.14
C GLY A 111 4.60 2.91 -15.52
N GLU A 112 4.06 1.73 -15.78
CA GLU A 112 2.64 1.51 -16.00
C GLU A 112 2.16 0.28 -15.22
N ILE A 113 1.12 0.44 -14.42
CA ILE A 113 0.45 -0.65 -13.71
C ILE A 113 -1.04 -0.54 -14.03
N ALA A 114 -1.56 -1.52 -14.77
CA ALA A 114 -2.96 -1.51 -15.23
C ALA A 114 -3.69 -2.78 -14.80
N ALA A 115 -4.67 -2.64 -13.91
CA ALA A 115 -5.57 -3.72 -13.53
C ALA A 115 -6.87 -3.72 -14.34
N GLN A 116 -7.56 -4.85 -14.39
CA GLN A 116 -8.85 -4.96 -15.08
C GLN A 116 -10.04 -4.92 -14.12
N ASP A 117 -10.12 -5.86 -13.18
CA ASP A 117 -11.27 -6.00 -12.28
C ASP A 117 -10.93 -5.79 -10.81
N ARG A 118 -9.66 -5.48 -10.50
CA ARG A 118 -9.11 -5.37 -9.14
C ARG A 118 -8.32 -4.08 -8.95
N GLU A 119 -7.80 -3.91 -7.74
CA GLU A 119 -6.85 -2.86 -7.43
C GLU A 119 -5.57 -3.06 -8.27
N ALA A 120 -5.05 -1.97 -8.81
CA ALA A 120 -3.73 -1.97 -9.42
C ALA A 120 -2.65 -2.10 -8.35
N ILE A 121 -2.82 -1.37 -7.25
CA ILE A 121 -1.90 -1.41 -6.10
C ILE A 121 -2.71 -1.41 -4.80
N LYS A 122 -2.41 -2.35 -3.90
CA LYS A 122 -2.96 -2.36 -2.54
C LYS A 122 -1.84 -2.25 -1.50
N GLY A 123 -1.95 -1.32 -0.58
CA GLY A 123 -1.10 -1.23 0.61
C GLY A 123 -1.82 -1.78 1.85
N SER A 124 -1.29 -2.87 2.41
CA SER A 124 -1.95 -3.62 3.50
C SER A 124 -1.36 -3.35 4.89
N SER A 125 -0.23 -2.65 4.98
CA SER A 125 0.44 -2.28 6.24
C SER A 125 0.10 -0.86 6.70
N THR A 126 0.16 -0.60 8.01
CA THR A 126 -0.03 0.74 8.63
C THR A 126 1.10 1.74 8.29
N SER A 127 2.18 1.25 7.71
CA SER A 127 3.41 2.02 7.44
C SER A 127 3.87 1.93 5.99
N CYS A 128 3.09 1.28 5.12
CA CYS A 128 3.42 1.20 3.70
C CYS A 128 3.40 2.60 3.07
N LYS A 129 4.33 2.85 2.15
CA LYS A 129 4.42 4.11 1.40
C LYS A 129 4.32 3.83 -0.08
N ILE A 130 3.33 4.43 -0.72
CA ILE A 130 3.13 4.38 -2.17
C ILE A 130 3.36 5.79 -2.72
N VAL A 131 4.17 5.90 -3.77
CA VAL A 131 4.45 7.16 -4.46
C VAL A 131 4.14 7.00 -5.93
N VAL A 132 3.43 7.96 -6.52
CA VAL A 132 3.30 8.09 -7.98
C VAL A 132 4.01 9.38 -8.35
N SER A 133 5.22 9.25 -8.90
CA SER A 133 6.09 10.38 -9.24
C SER A 133 6.10 10.67 -10.74
N GLY A 134 5.63 9.75 -11.58
CA GLY A 134 5.62 9.96 -13.04
C GLY A 134 4.75 9.01 -13.87
N GLY A 135 4.65 7.74 -13.50
CA GLY A 135 4.00 6.74 -14.34
C GLY A 135 2.46 6.78 -14.34
N LEU A 136 1.86 5.77 -14.96
CA LEU A 136 0.42 5.54 -14.98
C LEU A 136 0.04 4.38 -14.05
N VAL A 137 -0.93 4.62 -13.17
CA VAL A 137 -1.62 3.55 -12.43
C VAL A 137 -3.09 3.60 -12.80
N SER A 138 -3.64 2.51 -13.33
CA SER A 138 -5.04 2.51 -13.78
C SER A 138 -5.76 1.21 -13.47
N SER A 139 -7.09 1.30 -13.37
CA SER A 139 -7.97 0.13 -13.31
C SER A 139 -9.23 0.38 -14.12
N THR A 140 -9.69 -0.65 -14.82
CA THR A 140 -11.01 -0.65 -15.48
C THR A 140 -12.11 -1.22 -14.59
N SER A 141 -11.83 -1.46 -13.29
CA SER A 141 -12.78 -2.13 -12.41
C SER A 141 -14.07 -1.33 -12.28
N ASN A 142 -15.19 -2.05 -12.34
CA ASN A 142 -16.53 -1.50 -12.13
C ASN A 142 -17.06 -1.79 -10.71
N ASN A 143 -16.21 -2.35 -9.84
CA ASN A 143 -16.57 -2.64 -8.46
C ASN A 143 -16.02 -1.55 -7.55
N SER A 144 -16.90 -0.81 -6.88
CA SER A 144 -16.55 0.29 -5.97
C SER A 144 -15.76 -0.13 -4.73
N ASN A 145 -15.55 -1.43 -4.51
CA ASN A 145 -14.69 -1.94 -3.44
C ASN A 145 -13.23 -2.13 -3.89
N TYR A 146 -12.95 -2.00 -5.20
CA TYR A 146 -11.62 -2.19 -5.78
C TYR A 146 -11.17 -0.88 -6.45
N PRO A 147 -10.76 0.13 -5.67
CA PRO A 147 -10.22 1.37 -6.22
C PRO A 147 -8.90 1.10 -6.95
N VAL A 148 -8.41 2.04 -7.75
CA VAL A 148 -7.14 1.85 -8.48
C VAL A 148 -5.98 1.64 -7.49
N ILE A 149 -5.87 2.51 -6.49
CA ILE A 149 -4.95 2.34 -5.36
C ILE A 149 -5.75 2.27 -4.05
N TYR A 150 -5.54 1.21 -3.27
CA TYR A 150 -6.19 1.00 -1.98
C TYR A 150 -5.20 0.93 -0.82
N LEU A 151 -5.32 1.84 0.16
CA LEU A 151 -4.65 1.70 1.45
C LEU A 151 -5.63 1.19 2.50
N SER A 152 -5.63 -0.13 2.74
CA SER A 152 -6.68 -0.81 3.52
C SER A 152 -6.51 -0.68 5.03
N SER A 153 -5.32 -0.40 5.53
CA SER A 153 -5.04 -0.42 6.97
C SER A 153 -5.58 0.82 7.69
N SER A 154 -6.48 0.63 8.67
CA SER A 154 -7.12 1.71 9.45
C SER A 154 -6.19 2.41 10.45
N GLY A 155 -5.02 1.83 10.76
CA GLY A 155 -4.01 2.42 11.62
C GLY A 155 -3.00 3.32 10.89
N ASN A 156 -3.25 3.63 9.61
CA ASN A 156 -2.41 4.53 8.82
C ASN A 156 -2.53 5.97 9.33
N THR A 157 -1.50 6.48 10.02
CA THR A 157 -1.44 7.88 10.49
C THR A 157 -0.40 8.72 9.75
N GLY A 158 0.40 8.11 8.88
CA GLY A 158 1.49 8.77 8.15
C GLY A 158 1.08 9.29 6.77
N GLU A 159 2.05 9.87 6.07
CA GLU A 159 2.00 10.13 4.62
C GLU A 159 2.19 8.81 3.87
N ASN A 160 1.11 8.06 3.69
CA ASN A 160 1.15 6.71 3.10
C ASN A 160 1.00 6.72 1.57
N LEU A 161 0.33 7.73 0.99
CA LEU A 161 0.19 7.87 -0.45
C LEU A 161 0.54 9.29 -0.90
N THR A 162 1.50 9.41 -1.81
CA THR A 162 1.88 10.69 -2.42
C THR A 162 1.79 10.62 -3.94
N ILE A 163 1.07 11.56 -4.53
CA ILE A 163 1.03 11.83 -5.97
C ILE A 163 1.79 13.13 -6.20
N SER A 164 3.05 13.01 -6.62
CA SER A 164 3.92 14.15 -6.92
C SER A 164 4.08 14.37 -8.42
N GLY A 165 3.66 13.40 -9.22
CA GLY A 165 3.61 13.44 -10.68
C GLY A 165 2.76 12.28 -11.21
N GLY A 166 2.87 12.00 -12.51
CA GLY A 166 2.15 10.90 -13.15
C GLY A 166 0.63 10.99 -13.09
N ARG A 167 -0.03 9.87 -13.34
CA ARG A 167 -1.49 9.77 -13.41
C ARG A 167 -1.99 8.53 -12.67
N VAL A 168 -3.01 8.71 -11.82
CA VAL A 168 -3.84 7.63 -11.29
C VAL A 168 -5.23 7.75 -11.88
N GLU A 169 -5.72 6.72 -12.55
CA GLU A 169 -6.95 6.81 -13.36
C GLU A 169 -7.88 5.62 -13.17
N ALA A 170 -9.06 5.88 -12.59
CA ALA A 170 -10.17 4.93 -12.59
C ALA A 170 -10.94 5.08 -13.91
N LYS A 171 -10.69 4.16 -14.84
CA LYS A 171 -11.34 4.13 -16.16
C LYS A 171 -12.76 3.54 -16.09
N GLY A 172 -12.97 2.59 -15.18
CA GLY A 172 -14.28 2.01 -14.87
C GLY A 172 -15.11 2.89 -13.95
N THR A 173 -16.06 2.28 -13.24
CA THR A 173 -16.93 2.99 -12.28
C THR A 173 -16.39 3.06 -10.85
N THR A 174 -15.20 2.51 -10.59
CA THR A 174 -14.55 2.52 -9.27
C THR A 174 -13.95 3.89 -8.89
N GLN A 175 -13.41 4.01 -7.67
CA GLN A 175 -12.66 5.19 -7.24
C GLN A 175 -11.20 5.14 -7.73
N ALA A 176 -10.58 6.30 -7.95
CA ALA A 176 -9.15 6.33 -8.23
C ALA A 176 -8.36 5.94 -6.97
N LEU A 177 -8.61 6.64 -5.86
CA LEU A 177 -7.94 6.42 -4.59
C LEU A 177 -8.93 6.11 -3.48
N SER A 178 -8.62 5.10 -2.66
CA SER A 178 -9.29 4.86 -1.38
C SER A 178 -8.23 4.70 -0.29
N SER A 179 -8.32 5.48 0.78
CA SER A 179 -7.30 5.46 1.82
C SER A 179 -7.89 5.59 3.22
N SER A 180 -7.33 4.83 4.14
CA SER A 180 -7.53 5.04 5.58
C SER A 180 -6.45 5.93 6.22
N GLY A 181 -5.44 6.36 5.45
CA GLY A 181 -4.37 7.27 5.88
C GLY A 181 -4.35 8.61 5.14
N THR A 182 -3.21 9.29 5.16
CA THR A 182 -3.02 10.56 4.44
C THR A 182 -2.76 10.31 2.96
N VAL A 183 -3.51 11.02 2.10
CA VAL A 183 -3.25 11.15 0.66
C VAL A 183 -2.73 12.55 0.39
N LYS A 184 -1.57 12.67 -0.23
CA LYS A 184 -0.96 13.95 -0.59
C LYS A 184 -0.86 14.07 -2.10
N VAL A 185 -1.41 15.13 -2.68
CA VAL A 185 -1.31 15.44 -4.11
C VAL A 185 -0.58 16.79 -4.23
N THR A 186 0.68 16.72 -4.63
CA THR A 186 1.54 17.90 -4.84
C THR A 186 1.81 18.15 -6.32
N GLY A 187 1.43 17.20 -7.19
CA GLY A 187 1.55 17.25 -8.64
C GLY A 187 0.77 16.11 -9.29
N GLY A 188 0.94 15.91 -10.60
CA GLY A 188 0.29 14.81 -11.33
C GLY A 188 -1.22 14.94 -11.48
N GLU A 189 -1.88 13.83 -11.79
CA GLU A 189 -3.32 13.74 -12.04
C GLU A 189 -3.95 12.56 -11.29
N VAL A 190 -5.09 12.81 -10.64
CA VAL A 190 -5.94 11.79 -10.02
C VAL A 190 -7.33 11.90 -10.63
N LEU A 191 -7.68 10.94 -11.47
CA LEU A 191 -8.87 10.97 -12.31
C LEU A 191 -9.79 9.81 -11.99
N ALA A 192 -11.09 10.09 -11.86
CA ALA A 192 -12.12 9.06 -11.81
C ALA A 192 -13.21 9.34 -12.84
N ASN A 193 -13.57 8.31 -13.61
CA ASN A 193 -14.63 8.42 -14.60
C ASN A 193 -16.02 8.55 -13.92
N GLN A 194 -16.43 7.58 -13.09
CA GLN A 194 -17.74 7.68 -12.40
C GLN A 194 -17.66 7.60 -10.87
N GLY A 195 -16.60 7.02 -10.32
CA GLY A 195 -16.39 7.00 -8.87
C GLY A 195 -15.74 8.28 -8.33
N ALA A 196 -15.38 8.26 -7.04
CA ALA A 196 -14.64 9.35 -6.43
C ALA A 196 -13.17 9.37 -6.92
N ALA A 197 -12.60 10.56 -7.12
CA ALA A 197 -11.16 10.68 -7.35
C ALA A 197 -10.38 10.26 -6.09
N ILE A 198 -10.84 10.71 -4.92
CA ILE A 198 -10.27 10.35 -3.61
C ILE A 198 -11.41 10.05 -2.64
N ARG A 199 -11.33 8.90 -1.98
CA ARG A 199 -12.20 8.48 -0.88
C ARG A 199 -11.38 8.22 0.38
N LEU A 200 -11.78 8.83 1.49
CA LEU A 200 -11.12 8.66 2.80
C LEU A 200 -12.04 7.89 3.76
N ASN A 201 -11.53 6.79 4.34
CA ASN A 201 -12.33 5.90 5.22
C ASN A 201 -11.79 5.81 6.67
N GLY A 202 -10.61 6.36 6.95
CA GLY A 202 -10.01 6.34 8.29
C GLY A 202 -10.41 7.56 9.11
N SER A 203 -10.54 7.40 10.43
CA SER A 203 -10.86 8.52 11.35
C SER A 203 -9.81 9.63 11.34
N SER A 204 -8.56 9.29 11.03
CA SER A 204 -7.43 10.22 10.87
C SER A 204 -7.02 10.43 9.41
N ALA A 205 -7.80 9.89 8.46
CA ALA A 205 -7.51 10.03 7.04
C ALA A 205 -7.73 11.48 6.60
N LYS A 206 -6.80 11.99 5.79
CA LYS A 206 -6.84 13.36 5.26
C LYS A 206 -6.34 13.36 3.82
N ALA A 207 -6.87 14.29 3.03
CA ALA A 207 -6.37 14.59 1.70
C ALA A 207 -5.74 15.99 1.73
N GLU A 208 -4.50 16.09 1.27
CA GLU A 208 -3.76 17.34 1.16
C GLU A 208 -3.44 17.58 -0.31
N VAL A 209 -4.16 18.51 -0.94
CA VAL A 209 -3.95 18.87 -2.34
C VAL A 209 -3.30 20.26 -2.37
N SER A 210 -2.01 20.31 -2.73
CA SER A 210 -1.25 21.56 -2.86
C SER A 210 -0.70 21.77 -4.27
N GLY A 211 -0.95 20.83 -5.19
CA GLY A 211 -0.68 20.91 -6.62
C GLY A 211 -1.35 19.77 -7.39
N GLY A 212 -1.14 19.70 -8.70
CA GLY A 212 -1.73 18.67 -9.56
C GLY A 212 -3.20 18.89 -9.89
N LEU A 213 -3.81 17.89 -10.55
CA LEU A 213 -5.23 17.83 -10.89
C LEU A 213 -5.90 16.69 -10.15
N VAL A 214 -6.97 16.97 -9.40
CA VAL A 214 -7.84 15.94 -8.82
C VAL A 214 -9.23 16.14 -9.40
N PHE A 215 -9.72 15.18 -10.18
CA PHE A 215 -10.95 15.34 -10.94
C PHE A 215 -11.79 14.06 -10.98
N ALA A 216 -13.10 14.19 -10.84
CA ALA A 216 -14.05 13.12 -11.03
C ALA A 216 -15.18 13.58 -11.98
N TYR A 217 -15.43 12.82 -13.06
CA TYR A 217 -16.55 13.12 -13.97
C TYR A 217 -17.91 12.69 -13.37
N GLY A 218 -17.91 11.84 -12.34
CA GLY A 218 -19.07 11.41 -11.57
C GLY A 218 -19.28 12.18 -10.24
N THR A 219 -19.81 11.50 -9.21
CA THR A 219 -20.12 12.12 -7.92
C THR A 219 -18.89 12.21 -6.98
N GLN A 220 -18.45 13.45 -6.77
CA GLN A 220 -17.68 13.98 -5.63
C GLN A 220 -16.20 13.58 -5.44
N ILE A 221 -15.40 14.56 -5.00
CA ILE A 221 -14.23 14.34 -4.15
C ILE A 221 -14.77 14.17 -2.71
N VAL A 222 -14.80 12.95 -2.19
CA VAL A 222 -15.49 12.63 -0.92
C VAL A 222 -14.50 12.52 0.23
N GLY A 223 -14.38 13.59 1.01
CA GLY A 223 -13.80 13.55 2.36
C GLY A 223 -14.87 13.18 3.39
N THR A 224 -15.13 11.90 3.63
CA THR A 224 -15.93 11.45 4.77
C THR A 224 -15.03 11.27 6.00
N SER A 225 -14.53 12.36 6.56
CA SER A 225 -14.12 12.37 7.97
C SER A 225 -15.03 13.34 8.72
N SER A 226 -15.49 12.92 9.90
CA SER A 226 -16.34 13.70 10.81
C SER A 226 -15.67 14.98 11.33
N SER A 227 -14.45 15.31 10.88
CA SER A 227 -13.68 16.46 11.34
C SER A 227 -12.54 16.76 10.37
N ASN A 228 -12.87 17.30 9.19
CA ASN A 228 -12.18 18.42 8.52
C ASN A 228 -12.52 18.42 7.03
N ARG A 229 -13.51 19.26 6.67
CA ARG A 229 -13.82 19.59 5.28
C ARG A 229 -12.90 20.72 4.84
N ASN A 230 -11.77 20.37 4.23
CA ASN A 230 -11.09 21.24 3.27
C ASN A 230 -10.81 20.40 2.02
N VAL A 231 -11.81 20.33 1.15
CA VAL A 231 -11.61 20.03 -0.26
C VAL A 231 -11.82 21.37 -0.96
N ILE A 232 -10.73 21.94 -1.49
CA ILE A 232 -10.78 23.09 -2.40
C ILE A 232 -11.03 22.54 -3.80
#